data_AF-A0A946ST97-F1
#
_entry.id   AF-A0A946ST97-F1
#
_cell.length_a   1.000
_cell.length_b   1.000
_cell.length_c   1.000
_cell.angle_alpha   90.00
_cell.angle_beta   90.00
_cell.angle_gamma   90.00
#
_symmetry.space_group_name_H-M   'P 1'
#
loop_
_entity.id
_entity.type
_entity.pdbx_description
1 polymer ?
#
loop_
_entity_poly.entity_id
_entity_poly.type
_entity_poly.pdbx_seq_one_letter_code
_entity_poly.pdbx_strand_id
1 'polypeptide(L)'
;MNICVLLGVALLSAVASANDGATSLIDRTLVDPEYDEYPHFRQHALTILQRKVSETRPLDVNPYVAELLGGSGRPSVELHADDVEEFFVAAAADELTIVRAMGFVARAVRETRVLTYLNGEHARDVVRHFGLDVGLAVPMSHLLLFAYIPVDAGADDEVQCRFLAVYGAQYEHRFHRDVLNATLKVGTGRDVPYLDPWDDGAEIKTAYIVEGRIMYGGAGVGYVDVSGIGGRKHGLLGVMQKVFFFLPDAIGGMVVRDGDLYVNAIMNQRVEGFESALRYAVHYRDGMLIAPDGPPAP
;
A
#
# COMPACT_ATOMS: atom_id res chain seq x y z
N MET A 1 -22.14 33.79 -22.62
CA MET A 1 -22.45 33.52 -21.21
C MET A 1 -21.57 32.34 -20.81
N ASN A 2 -20.37 32.67 -20.34
CA ASN A 2 -19.26 31.73 -20.13
C ASN A 2 -19.22 31.34 -18.64
N ILE A 3 -19.63 30.12 -18.29
CA ILE A 3 -19.53 29.55 -16.93
C ILE A 3 -18.78 28.19 -16.94
N CYS A 4 -18.17 27.78 -18.06
CA CYS A 4 -17.47 26.50 -18.16
C CYS A 4 -15.93 26.57 -18.03
N VAL A 5 -15.35 27.73 -17.70
CA VAL A 5 -13.87 27.89 -17.61
C VAL A 5 -13.37 28.10 -16.17
N LEU A 6 -14.26 28.20 -15.18
CA LEU A 6 -13.89 28.49 -13.78
C LEU A 6 -13.78 27.27 -12.86
N LEU A 7 -14.19 26.07 -13.30
CA LEU A 7 -14.05 24.83 -12.51
C LEU A 7 -12.69 24.12 -12.69
N GLY A 8 -11.94 24.44 -13.74
CA GLY A 8 -10.59 23.90 -13.95
C GLY A 8 -9.50 24.58 -13.12
N VAL A 9 -9.71 25.83 -12.70
CA VAL A 9 -8.70 26.60 -11.95
C VAL A 9 -8.86 26.40 -10.43
N ALA A 10 -10.06 26.11 -9.94
CA ALA A 10 -10.32 25.92 -8.51
C ALA A 10 -9.78 24.58 -7.95
N LEU A 11 -9.59 23.56 -8.79
CA LEU A 11 -9.00 22.27 -8.38
C LEU A 11 -7.47 22.28 -8.39
N LEU A 12 -6.86 23.03 -9.32
CA LEU A 12 -5.42 23.32 -9.29
C LEU A 12 -5.03 24.16 -8.07
N SER A 13 -5.91 25.05 -7.61
CA SER A 13 -5.73 25.78 -6.35
C SER A 13 -5.83 24.91 -5.10
N ALA A 14 -6.40 23.70 -5.11
CA ALA A 14 -6.38 22.86 -3.90
C ALA A 14 -5.03 22.16 -3.68
N VAL A 15 -4.27 21.94 -4.76
CA VAL A 15 -2.92 21.35 -4.71
C VAL A 15 -1.82 22.42 -4.70
N ALA A 16 -2.11 23.63 -5.22
CA ALA A 16 -1.19 24.77 -5.23
C ALA A 16 -1.56 25.92 -4.27
N SER A 17 -2.71 25.86 -3.59
CA SER A 17 -3.19 26.93 -2.69
C SER A 17 -3.99 26.32 -1.53
N ALA A 18 -3.29 25.83 -0.52
CA ALA A 18 -3.81 25.92 0.82
C ALA A 18 -3.91 27.43 1.14
N ASN A 19 -5.10 28.01 0.95
CA ASN A 19 -5.43 29.33 1.49
C ASN A 19 -5.22 29.26 3.01
N ASP A 20 -4.30 30.10 3.50
CA ASP A 20 -3.98 30.44 4.91
C ASP A 20 -2.53 30.14 5.29
N GLY A 21 -1.55 30.77 4.62
CA GLY A 21 -0.15 30.78 5.10
C GLY A 21 0.51 29.40 5.27
N ALA A 22 -0.10 28.35 4.73
CA ALA A 22 0.37 26.98 4.83
C ALA A 22 1.34 26.69 3.67
N THR A 23 2.58 26.39 4.03
CA THR A 23 3.64 25.85 3.17
C THR A 23 3.09 24.73 2.29
N SER A 24 3.34 24.76 0.97
CA SER A 24 2.81 23.73 0.05
C SER A 24 3.30 22.32 0.44
N LEU A 25 2.60 21.25 0.06
CA LEU A 25 3.06 19.87 0.32
C LEU A 25 4.48 19.63 -0.26
N ILE A 26 4.79 20.23 -1.41
CA ILE A 26 6.13 20.21 -2.00
C ILE A 26 7.14 20.87 -1.08
N ASP A 27 6.85 22.09 -0.61
CA ASP A 27 7.75 22.83 0.28
C ASP A 27 7.93 22.11 1.63
N ARG A 28 6.87 21.48 2.16
CA ARG A 28 6.93 20.66 3.37
C ARG A 28 7.80 19.43 3.17
N THR A 29 7.61 18.69 2.08
CA THR A 29 8.40 17.49 1.75
C THR A 29 9.89 17.85 1.56
N LEU A 30 10.19 19.03 1.01
CA LEU A 30 11.55 19.51 0.80
C LEU A 30 12.33 19.70 2.10
N VAL A 31 11.66 20.14 3.17
CA VAL A 31 12.29 20.48 4.46
C VAL A 31 11.93 19.51 5.58
N ASP A 32 11.18 18.44 5.29
CA ASP A 32 10.74 17.47 6.28
C ASP A 32 11.95 16.64 6.75
N PRO A 33 12.37 16.74 8.02
CA PRO A 33 13.57 16.08 8.53
C PRO A 33 13.47 14.56 8.49
N GLU A 34 12.27 13.98 8.41
CA GLU A 34 12.12 12.52 8.28
C GLU A 34 12.69 11.98 6.96
N TYR A 35 12.83 12.82 5.95
CA TYR A 35 13.46 12.48 4.69
C TYR A 35 14.98 12.73 4.68
N ASP A 36 15.58 13.26 5.75
CA ASP A 36 17.03 13.52 5.78
C ASP A 36 17.85 12.22 5.68
N GLU A 37 17.28 11.12 6.15
CA GLU A 37 17.85 9.77 6.02
C GLU A 37 17.56 9.13 4.66
N TYR A 38 16.64 9.69 3.87
CA TYR A 38 16.12 9.10 2.63
C TYR A 38 16.15 10.10 1.44
N PRO A 39 17.34 10.57 1.02
CA PRO A 39 17.47 11.59 -0.01
C PRO A 39 16.99 11.14 -1.40
N HIS A 40 17.16 9.87 -1.76
CA HIS A 40 16.70 9.36 -3.07
C HIS A 40 15.16 9.29 -3.11
N PHE A 41 14.55 8.84 -2.03
CA PHE A 41 13.11 8.75 -1.85
C PHE A 41 12.47 10.14 -1.73
N ARG A 42 13.13 11.10 -1.07
CA ARG A 42 12.73 12.53 -1.09
C ARG A 42 12.63 13.05 -2.52
N GLN A 43 13.67 12.82 -3.32
CA GLN A 43 13.71 13.29 -4.70
C GLN A 43 12.61 12.65 -5.56
N HIS A 44 12.38 11.34 -5.39
CA HIS A 44 11.27 10.65 -6.04
C HIS A 44 9.91 11.25 -5.63
N ALA A 45 9.65 11.41 -4.33
CA ALA A 45 8.40 11.99 -3.82
C ALA A 45 8.14 13.39 -4.39
N LEU A 46 9.14 14.28 -4.39
CA LEU A 46 9.03 15.62 -4.98
C LEU A 46 8.72 15.56 -6.48
N THR A 47 9.37 14.65 -7.21
CA THR A 47 9.18 14.48 -8.66
C THR A 47 7.76 14.00 -8.97
N ILE A 48 7.29 12.97 -8.25
CA ILE A 48 5.93 12.43 -8.41
C ILE A 48 4.89 13.48 -8.05
N LEU A 49 5.05 14.18 -6.92
CA LEU A 49 4.13 15.23 -6.52
C LEU A 49 4.01 16.29 -7.61
N GLN A 50 5.13 16.81 -8.11
CA GLN A 50 5.14 17.82 -9.18
C GLN A 50 4.49 17.31 -10.49
N ARG A 51 4.84 16.10 -10.92
CA ARG A 51 4.34 15.47 -12.15
C ARG A 51 2.82 15.23 -12.06
N LYS A 52 2.39 14.55 -11.00
CA LYS A 52 1.02 14.03 -10.85
C LYS A 52 -0.01 15.08 -10.44
N VAL A 53 0.39 16.24 -9.91
CA VAL A 53 -0.53 17.39 -9.76
C VAL A 53 -1.23 17.72 -11.08
N SER A 54 -0.47 17.75 -12.18
CA SER A 54 -0.99 18.10 -13.50
C SER A 54 -1.86 17.01 -14.14
N GLU A 55 -1.72 15.76 -13.68
CA GLU A 55 -2.43 14.59 -14.19
C GLU A 55 -3.70 14.26 -13.38
N THR A 56 -3.94 14.99 -12.28
CA THR A 56 -5.11 14.77 -11.43
C THR A 56 -6.40 14.98 -12.22
N ARG A 57 -7.22 13.93 -12.30
CA ARG A 57 -8.46 13.90 -13.06
C ARG A 57 -9.59 13.25 -12.25
N PRO A 58 -10.87 13.55 -12.55
CA PRO A 58 -11.99 12.79 -11.99
C PRO A 58 -11.79 11.30 -12.26
N LEU A 59 -12.08 10.46 -11.27
CA LEU A 59 -11.99 9.01 -11.40
C LEU A 59 -12.97 8.54 -12.49
N ASP A 60 -12.38 8.02 -13.56
CA ASP A 60 -13.08 7.53 -14.75
C ASP A 60 -12.68 6.07 -15.00
N VAL A 61 -13.38 5.17 -14.31
CA VAL A 61 -13.22 3.72 -14.40
C VAL A 61 -14.62 3.08 -14.41
N ASN A 62 -14.70 1.80 -14.77
CA ASN A 62 -15.98 1.10 -14.76
C ASN A 62 -16.67 1.13 -13.38
N PRO A 63 -18.01 0.99 -13.32
CA PRO A 63 -18.76 1.13 -12.06
C PRO A 63 -18.35 0.17 -10.95
N TYR A 64 -17.92 -1.05 -11.29
CA TYR A 64 -17.50 -2.05 -10.31
C TYR A 64 -16.26 -1.58 -9.54
N VAL A 65 -15.26 -1.06 -10.25
CA VAL A 65 -14.04 -0.55 -9.63
C VAL A 65 -14.30 0.79 -8.93
N ALA A 66 -15.11 1.66 -9.54
CA ALA A 66 -15.43 2.96 -8.96
C ALA A 66 -16.07 2.82 -7.56
N GLU A 67 -16.97 1.85 -7.38
CA GLU A 67 -17.59 1.56 -6.07
C GLU A 67 -16.53 1.21 -5.00
N LEU A 68 -15.55 0.37 -5.35
CA LEU A 68 -14.48 -0.04 -4.43
C LEU A 68 -13.57 1.12 -4.03
N LEU A 69 -13.35 2.06 -4.96
CA LEU A 69 -12.49 3.23 -4.80
C LEU A 69 -13.19 4.43 -4.16
N GLY A 70 -14.44 4.27 -3.69
CA GLY A 70 -15.20 5.30 -2.98
C GLY A 70 -16.00 6.25 -3.88
N GLY A 71 -16.33 5.82 -5.09
CA GLY A 71 -17.26 6.49 -6.00
C GLY A 71 -16.61 7.17 -7.20
N SER A 72 -17.36 7.23 -8.31
CA SER A 72 -16.96 7.89 -9.55
C SER A 72 -16.75 9.40 -9.38
N GLY A 73 -15.90 9.98 -10.23
CA GLY A 73 -15.74 11.44 -10.34
C GLY A 73 -14.89 12.10 -9.24
N ARG A 74 -14.44 11.35 -8.23
CA ARG A 74 -13.51 11.89 -7.22
C ARG A 74 -12.14 12.22 -7.83
N PRO A 75 -11.42 13.24 -7.35
CA PRO A 75 -10.07 13.52 -7.82
C PRO A 75 -9.17 12.31 -7.65
N SER A 76 -8.48 11.92 -8.72
CA SER A 76 -7.68 10.72 -8.77
C SER A 76 -6.44 10.87 -9.65
N VAL A 77 -5.44 10.07 -9.34
CA VAL A 77 -4.21 9.87 -10.12
C VAL A 77 -3.97 8.38 -10.27
N GLU A 78 -3.62 7.98 -11.48
CA GLU A 78 -3.13 6.65 -11.79
C GLU A 78 -1.60 6.63 -11.78
N LEU A 79 -1.02 5.62 -11.13
CA LEU A 79 0.40 5.33 -11.21
C LEU A 79 0.65 4.29 -12.31
N HIS A 80 1.52 4.64 -13.24
CA HIS A 80 1.95 3.79 -14.34
C HIS A 80 3.20 2.99 -13.95
N ALA A 81 3.63 2.08 -14.83
CA ALA A 81 4.78 1.20 -14.55
C ALA A 81 6.04 1.98 -14.17
N ASP A 82 6.36 3.06 -14.89
CA ASP A 82 7.52 3.92 -14.60
C ASP A 82 7.44 4.58 -13.21
N ASP A 83 6.24 5.00 -12.78
CA ASP A 83 6.03 5.55 -11.43
C ASP A 83 6.33 4.50 -10.35
N VAL A 84 5.91 3.26 -10.59
CA VAL A 84 6.09 2.13 -9.67
C VAL A 84 7.55 1.68 -9.64
N GLU A 85 8.23 1.67 -10.78
CA GLU A 85 9.67 1.43 -10.88
C GLU A 85 10.45 2.48 -10.10
N GLU A 86 10.25 3.77 -10.41
CA GLU A 86 10.94 4.87 -9.74
C GLU A 86 10.76 4.79 -8.21
N PHE A 87 9.56 4.42 -7.74
CA PHE A 87 9.26 4.22 -6.32
C PHE A 87 10.13 3.13 -5.68
N PHE A 88 10.17 1.93 -6.28
CA PHE A 88 10.95 0.82 -5.73
C PHE A 88 12.46 1.07 -5.84
N VAL A 89 12.92 1.69 -6.93
CA VAL A 89 14.33 2.06 -7.11
C VAL A 89 14.77 3.05 -6.03
N ALA A 90 13.96 4.09 -5.77
CA ALA A 90 14.27 5.07 -4.74
C ALA A 90 14.22 4.46 -3.33
N ALA A 91 13.23 3.60 -3.05
CA ALA A 91 13.15 2.88 -1.79
C ALA A 91 14.35 1.93 -1.59
N ALA A 92 14.81 1.26 -2.65
CA ALA A 92 15.98 0.39 -2.59
C ALA A 92 17.28 1.18 -2.37
N ALA A 93 17.42 2.34 -3.00
CA ALA A 93 18.61 3.18 -2.89
C ALA A 93 18.82 3.71 -1.45
N ASP A 94 17.72 3.96 -0.74
CA ASP A 94 17.71 4.44 0.64
C ASP A 94 17.50 3.31 1.67
N GLU A 95 17.51 2.04 1.25
CA GLU A 95 17.27 0.88 2.11
C GLU A 95 15.99 1.01 2.96
N LEU A 96 14.96 1.62 2.37
CA LEU A 96 13.70 1.93 3.05
C LEU A 96 12.84 0.66 3.18
N THR A 97 12.19 0.47 4.33
CA THR A 97 11.18 -0.58 4.46
C THR A 97 9.91 -0.18 3.69
N ILE A 98 9.22 -1.13 3.05
CA ILE A 98 7.96 -0.80 2.34
C ILE A 98 6.90 -0.22 3.27
N VAL A 99 6.86 -0.63 4.54
CA VAL A 99 5.91 -0.06 5.52
C VAL A 99 6.08 1.45 5.59
N ARG A 100 7.33 1.93 5.72
CA ARG A 100 7.64 3.36 5.80
C ARG A 100 7.44 4.06 4.45
N ALA A 101 7.91 3.47 3.36
CA ALA A 101 7.72 4.00 2.00
C ALA A 101 6.23 4.25 1.69
N MET A 102 5.37 3.29 2.01
CA MET A 102 3.92 3.42 1.84
C MET A 102 3.30 4.45 2.80
N GLY A 103 3.86 4.60 4.00
CA GLY A 103 3.48 5.66 4.95
C GLY A 103 3.70 7.07 4.41
N PHE A 104 4.83 7.31 3.75
CA PHE A 104 5.11 8.59 3.09
C PHE A 104 4.08 8.90 1.98
N VAL A 105 3.76 7.90 1.14
CA VAL A 105 2.71 8.06 0.11
C VAL A 105 1.35 8.35 0.74
N ALA A 106 1.01 7.67 1.84
CA ALA A 106 -0.25 7.88 2.54
C ALA A 106 -0.39 9.31 3.08
N ARG A 107 0.69 9.91 3.62
CA ARG A 107 0.71 11.32 4.03
C ARG A 107 0.39 12.26 2.86
N ALA A 108 1.02 12.04 1.70
CA ALA A 108 0.74 12.82 0.50
C ALA A 108 -0.73 12.69 0.05
N VAL A 109 -1.31 11.49 0.12
CA VAL A 109 -2.72 11.23 -0.20
C VAL A 109 -3.67 11.95 0.77
N ARG A 110 -3.36 11.96 2.08
CA ARG A 110 -4.13 12.72 3.08
C ARG A 110 -4.18 14.20 2.75
N GLU A 111 -3.03 14.78 2.47
CA GLU A 111 -2.88 16.22 2.26
C GLU A 111 -3.50 16.69 0.95
N THR A 112 -3.29 15.94 -0.13
CA THR A 112 -3.84 16.28 -1.46
C THR A 112 -5.32 15.95 -1.57
N ARG A 113 -5.82 15.01 -0.76
CA ARG A 113 -7.15 14.39 -0.90
C ARG A 113 -7.40 13.78 -2.28
N VAL A 114 -6.33 13.35 -2.95
CA VAL A 114 -6.37 12.71 -4.27
C VAL A 114 -6.26 11.20 -4.11
N LEU A 115 -7.24 10.47 -4.63
CA LEU A 115 -7.18 9.00 -4.75
C LEU A 115 -5.98 8.63 -5.61
N THR A 116 -5.10 7.76 -5.12
CA THR A 116 -3.98 7.25 -5.91
C THR A 116 -4.14 5.75 -6.11
N TYR A 117 -4.10 5.25 -7.34
CA TYR A 117 -4.31 3.84 -7.64
C TYR A 117 -3.39 3.36 -8.75
N LEU A 118 -3.16 2.04 -8.81
CA LEU A 118 -2.25 1.43 -9.78
C LEU A 118 -2.76 0.08 -10.28
N ASN A 119 -2.36 -0.26 -11.49
CA ASN A 119 -2.54 -1.60 -12.05
C ASN A 119 -1.58 -2.57 -11.34
N GLY A 120 -2.15 -3.61 -10.72
CA GLY A 120 -1.37 -4.61 -10.01
C GLY A 120 -0.41 -5.40 -10.91
N GLU A 121 -0.68 -5.48 -12.21
CA GLU A 121 0.24 -6.06 -13.19
C GLU A 121 1.55 -5.26 -13.27
N HIS A 122 1.49 -3.94 -13.39
CA HIS A 122 2.67 -3.08 -13.40
C HIS A 122 3.56 -3.31 -12.17
N ALA A 123 2.95 -3.37 -10.97
CA ALA A 123 3.70 -3.62 -9.74
C ALA A 123 4.36 -5.00 -9.72
N ARG A 124 3.67 -6.05 -10.19
CA ARG A 124 4.23 -7.40 -10.27
C ARG A 124 5.37 -7.48 -11.28
N ASP A 125 5.22 -6.81 -12.41
CA ASP A 125 6.21 -6.83 -13.48
C ASP A 125 7.48 -6.09 -13.08
N VAL A 126 7.37 -4.93 -12.43
CA VAL A 126 8.52 -4.21 -11.86
C VAL A 126 9.26 -5.09 -10.84
N VAL A 127 8.52 -5.67 -9.87
CA VAL A 127 9.13 -6.55 -8.85
C VAL A 127 9.83 -7.76 -9.49
N ARG A 128 9.25 -8.33 -10.54
CA ARG A 128 9.85 -9.46 -11.26
C ARG A 128 11.04 -9.05 -12.11
N HIS A 129 10.93 -7.96 -12.88
CA HIS A 129 11.91 -7.47 -13.82
C HIS A 129 13.22 -7.10 -13.12
N PHE A 130 13.12 -6.37 -12.01
CA PHE A 130 14.26 -5.95 -11.21
C PHE A 130 14.67 -6.98 -10.14
N GLY A 131 13.94 -8.10 -10.03
CA GLY A 131 14.20 -9.11 -9.02
C GLY A 131 14.17 -8.53 -7.61
N LEU A 132 13.20 -7.68 -7.29
CA LEU A 132 13.14 -6.97 -6.02
C LEU A 132 12.68 -7.88 -4.89
N ASP A 133 13.28 -7.69 -3.71
CA ASP A 133 12.64 -8.08 -2.45
C ASP A 133 11.90 -6.85 -1.89
N VAL A 134 10.57 -6.97 -1.83
CA VAL A 134 9.68 -5.89 -1.34
C VAL A 134 9.57 -5.87 0.19
N GLY A 135 10.36 -6.70 0.88
CA GLY A 135 10.28 -6.86 2.32
C GLY A 135 8.92 -7.42 2.75
N LEU A 136 8.36 -6.87 3.82
CA LEU A 136 7.29 -7.52 4.60
C LEU A 136 5.87 -6.99 4.39
N ALA A 137 5.64 -6.10 3.43
CA ALA A 137 4.52 -5.17 3.58
C ALA A 137 3.40 -5.25 2.53
N VAL A 138 3.55 -5.90 1.38
CA VAL A 138 2.39 -6.28 0.53
C VAL A 138 2.72 -7.54 -0.27
N PRO A 139 1.92 -8.61 -0.17
CA PRO A 139 2.15 -9.79 -0.98
C PRO A 139 1.66 -9.50 -2.41
N MET A 140 2.59 -9.36 -3.36
CA MET A 140 2.28 -8.91 -4.74
C MET A 140 1.62 -9.98 -5.62
N SER A 141 1.62 -11.24 -5.17
CA SER A 141 1.09 -12.34 -5.97
C SER A 141 -0.40 -12.15 -6.24
N HIS A 142 -0.82 -12.32 -7.50
CA HIS A 142 -2.20 -12.15 -7.95
C HIS A 142 -2.82 -10.76 -7.72
N LEU A 143 -2.05 -9.73 -7.38
CA LEU A 143 -2.55 -8.36 -7.20
C LEU A 143 -3.12 -7.81 -8.53
N LEU A 144 -4.38 -7.41 -8.56
CA LEU A 144 -5.04 -6.81 -9.72
C LEU A 144 -5.06 -5.28 -9.63
N LEU A 145 -5.30 -4.75 -8.44
CA LEU A 145 -5.37 -3.32 -8.18
C LEU A 145 -4.88 -3.02 -6.78
N PHE A 146 -4.13 -1.93 -6.63
CA PHE A 146 -3.83 -1.34 -5.32
C PHE A 146 -4.23 0.14 -5.33
N ALA A 147 -4.78 0.64 -4.22
CA ALA A 147 -5.16 2.04 -4.08
C ALA A 147 -4.96 2.59 -2.67
N TYR A 148 -4.54 3.85 -2.63
CA TYR A 148 -4.58 4.74 -1.47
C TYR A 148 -5.78 5.66 -1.59
N ILE A 149 -6.71 5.53 -0.65
CA ILE A 149 -8.04 6.12 -0.71
C ILE A 149 -8.15 7.17 0.42
N PRO A 150 -8.28 8.47 0.10
CA PRO A 150 -8.45 9.51 1.09
C PRO A 150 -9.64 9.23 2.00
N VAL A 151 -9.48 9.54 3.29
CA VAL A 151 -10.52 9.45 4.31
C VAL A 151 -10.75 10.83 4.93
N ASP A 152 -11.96 11.06 5.42
CA ASP A 152 -12.29 12.25 6.19
C ASP A 152 -11.79 12.08 7.63
N ALA A 153 -10.48 12.27 7.81
CA ALA A 153 -9.81 12.25 9.09
C ALA A 153 -9.75 13.65 9.71
N GLY A 154 -9.91 13.73 11.04
CA GLY A 154 -9.70 14.97 11.80
C GLY A 154 -8.23 15.41 11.73
N ALA A 155 -7.94 16.67 12.09
CA ALA A 155 -6.56 17.19 12.08
C ALA A 155 -5.62 16.40 13.01
N ASP A 156 -6.12 15.91 14.14
CA ASP A 156 -5.35 15.16 15.15
C ASP A 156 -5.37 13.63 14.95
N ASP A 157 -6.00 13.15 13.88
CA ASP A 157 -6.01 11.72 13.56
C ASP A 157 -4.65 11.32 12.96
N GLU A 158 -4.08 10.20 13.39
CA GLU A 158 -2.85 9.65 12.81
C GLU A 158 -3.13 8.83 11.55
N VAL A 159 -4.40 8.50 11.27
CA VAL A 159 -4.81 7.86 10.03
C VAL A 159 -4.59 8.83 8.87
N GLN A 160 -3.85 8.36 7.88
CA GLN A 160 -3.53 9.11 6.68
C GLN A 160 -4.51 8.81 5.53
N CYS A 161 -4.76 7.52 5.28
CA CYS A 161 -5.70 7.07 4.26
C CYS A 161 -6.19 5.64 4.54
N ARG A 162 -7.20 5.19 3.80
CA ARG A 162 -7.52 3.76 3.65
C ARG A 162 -6.64 3.20 2.53
N PHE A 163 -6.22 1.94 2.64
CA PHE A 163 -5.68 1.21 1.50
C PHE A 163 -6.66 0.12 1.05
N LEU A 164 -6.63 -0.18 -0.24
CA LEU A 164 -7.37 -1.28 -0.84
C LEU A 164 -6.42 -2.06 -1.76
N ALA A 165 -6.34 -3.38 -1.55
CA ALA A 165 -5.70 -4.31 -2.46
C ALA A 165 -6.74 -5.33 -2.96
N VAL A 166 -6.84 -5.47 -4.28
CA VAL A 166 -7.75 -6.42 -4.94
C VAL A 166 -6.92 -7.53 -5.55
N TYR A 167 -7.22 -8.79 -5.19
CA TYR A 167 -6.52 -9.97 -5.67
C TYR A 167 -7.40 -10.80 -6.60
N GLY A 168 -6.81 -11.36 -7.65
CA GLY A 168 -7.50 -12.25 -8.59
C GLY A 168 -7.65 -13.68 -8.09
N ALA A 169 -6.97 -14.04 -7.00
CA ALA A 169 -7.04 -15.35 -6.38
C ALA A 169 -6.83 -15.25 -4.87
N GLN A 170 -7.44 -16.17 -4.12
CA GLN A 170 -7.01 -16.46 -2.75
C GLN A 170 -5.76 -17.33 -2.80
N TYR A 171 -4.77 -17.02 -1.97
CA TYR A 171 -3.53 -17.81 -1.93
C TYR A 171 -2.91 -17.81 -0.55
N GLU A 172 -2.03 -18.77 -0.31
CA GLU A 172 -1.23 -18.81 0.91
C GLU A 172 0.05 -18.00 0.73
N HIS A 173 0.28 -17.06 1.63
CA HIS A 173 1.52 -16.31 1.74
C HIS A 173 2.25 -16.71 3.02
N ARG A 174 3.57 -16.88 2.91
CA ARG A 174 4.44 -17.22 4.04
C ARG A 174 5.48 -16.12 4.20
N PHE A 175 5.41 -15.43 5.33
CA PHE A 175 6.48 -14.54 5.75
C PHE A 175 7.68 -15.36 6.25
N HIS A 176 8.83 -14.69 6.35
CA HIS A 176 9.98 -15.26 7.03
C HIS A 176 9.60 -15.60 8.49
N ARG A 177 10.06 -16.75 8.99
CA ARG A 177 9.64 -17.29 10.30
C ARG A 177 9.95 -16.34 11.46
N ASP A 178 11.03 -15.59 11.34
CA ASP A 178 11.48 -14.61 12.34
C ASP A 178 10.56 -13.39 12.44
N VAL A 179 9.69 -13.20 11.46
CA VAL A 179 8.76 -12.07 11.35
C VAL A 179 7.37 -12.48 11.76
N LEU A 180 6.88 -13.58 11.18
CA LEU A 180 5.61 -14.18 11.54
C LEU A 180 5.65 -15.68 11.26
N ASN A 181 5.63 -16.48 12.32
CA ASN A 181 5.56 -17.93 12.21
C ASN A 181 4.12 -18.42 11.93
N ALA A 182 3.53 -17.95 10.83
CA ALA A 182 2.19 -18.32 10.39
C ALA A 182 2.14 -18.45 8.86
N THR A 183 1.21 -19.27 8.38
CA THR A 183 0.81 -19.23 6.97
C THR A 183 -0.45 -18.40 6.87
N LEU A 184 -0.37 -17.32 6.12
CA LEU A 184 -1.48 -16.41 5.92
C LEU A 184 -2.23 -16.76 4.66
N LYS A 185 -3.54 -16.68 4.70
CA LYS A 185 -4.39 -16.80 3.53
C LYS A 185 -4.81 -15.39 3.12
N VAL A 186 -4.30 -14.94 1.98
CA VAL A 186 -4.63 -13.64 1.39
C VAL A 186 -5.97 -13.74 0.67
N GLY A 187 -6.77 -12.68 0.75
CA GLY A 187 -8.07 -12.60 0.08
C GLY A 187 -9.19 -13.37 0.79
N THR A 188 -9.12 -13.54 2.10
CA THR A 188 -10.22 -14.12 2.90
C THR A 188 -11.32 -13.11 3.23
N GLY A 189 -11.19 -11.88 2.72
CA GLY A 189 -12.19 -10.83 2.89
C GLY A 189 -13.41 -11.08 2.02
N ARG A 190 -14.23 -10.04 1.86
CA ARG A 190 -15.37 -10.05 0.96
C ARG A 190 -14.90 -10.32 -0.47
N ASP A 191 -15.60 -11.21 -1.16
CA ASP A 191 -15.50 -11.39 -2.60
C ASP A 191 -16.35 -10.34 -3.32
N VAL A 192 -15.83 -9.81 -4.42
CA VAL A 192 -16.47 -8.74 -5.18
C VAL A 192 -16.44 -9.03 -6.67
N PRO A 193 -17.47 -8.59 -7.42
CA PRO A 193 -17.36 -8.53 -8.88
C PRO A 193 -16.28 -7.50 -9.25
N TYR A 194 -15.40 -7.89 -10.16
CA TYR A 194 -14.32 -7.06 -10.65
C TYR A 194 -14.28 -7.13 -12.17
N LEU A 195 -14.30 -5.96 -12.79
CA LEU A 195 -14.04 -5.76 -14.20
C LEU A 195 -12.75 -4.97 -14.31
N ASP A 196 -11.79 -5.47 -15.09
CA ASP A 196 -10.49 -4.80 -15.26
C ASP A 196 -10.70 -3.39 -15.87
N PRO A 197 -10.28 -2.31 -15.20
CA PRO A 197 -10.48 -0.97 -15.72
C PRO A 197 -9.46 -0.60 -16.82
N TRP A 198 -8.46 -1.44 -17.07
CA TRP A 198 -7.42 -1.22 -18.08
C TRP A 198 -7.59 -2.08 -19.35
N ASP A 199 -8.57 -2.99 -19.37
CA ASP A 199 -8.85 -3.87 -20.51
C ASP A 199 -10.34 -3.79 -20.90
N ASP A 200 -10.61 -3.11 -22.03
CA ASP A 200 -11.96 -2.93 -22.60
C ASP A 200 -12.64 -4.26 -22.98
N GLY A 201 -11.87 -5.33 -23.17
CA GLY A 201 -12.35 -6.67 -23.50
C GLY A 201 -12.53 -7.59 -22.28
N ALA A 202 -12.24 -7.11 -21.08
CA ALA A 202 -12.24 -7.94 -19.89
C ALA A 202 -13.63 -8.48 -19.54
N GLU A 203 -13.66 -9.72 -19.06
CA GLU A 203 -14.86 -10.30 -18.46
C GLU A 203 -14.93 -9.98 -16.97
N ILE A 204 -16.15 -9.87 -16.44
CA ILE A 204 -16.39 -9.74 -15.00
C ILE A 204 -15.97 -11.03 -14.31
N LYS A 205 -15.08 -10.93 -13.33
CA LYS A 205 -14.61 -12.05 -12.50
C LYS A 205 -14.82 -11.78 -11.02
N THR A 206 -14.80 -12.84 -10.23
CA THR A 206 -14.73 -12.72 -8.77
C THR A 206 -13.30 -12.35 -8.36
N ALA A 207 -13.17 -11.30 -7.55
CA ALA A 207 -11.91 -10.89 -6.94
C ALA A 207 -12.04 -10.82 -5.41
N TYR A 208 -10.90 -10.73 -4.72
CA TYR A 208 -10.80 -10.83 -3.27
C TYR A 208 -10.14 -9.59 -2.68
N ILE A 209 -10.80 -8.99 -1.69
CA ILE A 209 -10.33 -7.74 -1.10
C ILE A 209 -9.47 -7.99 0.15
N VAL A 210 -8.39 -7.21 0.24
CA VAL A 210 -7.70 -6.88 1.49
C VAL A 210 -7.73 -5.37 1.65
N GLU A 211 -8.14 -4.89 2.81
CA GLU A 211 -8.21 -3.45 3.08
C GLU A 211 -7.86 -3.14 4.54
N GLY A 212 -7.55 -1.89 4.79
CA GLY A 212 -7.27 -1.38 6.14
C GLY A 212 -6.91 0.10 6.08
N ARG A 213 -6.36 0.63 7.16
CA ARG A 213 -5.97 2.04 7.26
C ARG A 213 -4.45 2.14 7.39
N ILE A 214 -3.87 3.17 6.76
CA ILE A 214 -2.47 3.51 6.94
C ILE A 214 -2.39 4.63 7.97
N MET A 215 -1.61 4.43 9.02
CA MET A 215 -1.31 5.43 10.04
C MET A 215 0.11 5.96 9.89
N TYR A 216 0.29 7.21 10.29
CA TYR A 216 1.59 7.88 10.36
C TYR A 216 1.52 8.96 11.43
N GLY A 217 2.41 8.92 12.42
CA GLY A 217 2.43 9.93 13.48
C GLY A 217 3.24 9.49 14.71
N GLY A 218 2.88 10.05 15.86
CA GLY A 218 3.58 9.78 17.13
C GLY A 218 3.48 8.33 17.58
N ALA A 219 2.40 7.61 17.23
CA ALA A 219 2.30 6.18 17.54
C ALA A 219 3.05 5.26 16.55
N GLY A 220 3.61 5.81 15.46
CA GLY A 220 4.40 5.09 14.47
C GLY A 220 3.84 5.16 13.05
N VAL A 221 4.38 4.31 12.18
CA VAL A 221 3.98 4.17 10.77
C VAL A 221 3.55 2.75 10.46
N GLY A 222 2.41 2.55 9.81
CA GLY A 222 2.00 1.21 9.39
C GLY A 222 0.53 1.05 9.07
N TYR A 223 0.06 -0.20 9.14
CA TYR A 223 -1.30 -0.59 8.79
C TYR A 223 -2.09 -0.96 10.04
N VAL A 224 -3.34 -0.52 10.12
CA VAL A 224 -4.28 -0.85 11.20
C VAL A 224 -5.65 -1.20 10.63
N ASP A 225 -6.45 -1.91 11.41
CA ASP A 225 -7.77 -2.42 11.03
C ASP A 225 -7.74 -3.20 9.71
N VAL A 226 -6.67 -4.00 9.55
CA VAL A 226 -6.49 -4.82 8.36
C VAL A 226 -7.53 -5.94 8.37
N SER A 227 -8.18 -6.12 7.23
CA SER A 227 -9.17 -7.16 7.00
C SER A 227 -8.89 -7.90 5.69
N GLY A 228 -9.36 -9.14 5.62
CA GLY A 228 -9.22 -9.99 4.44
C GLY A 228 -7.93 -10.80 4.38
N ILE A 229 -7.23 -10.90 5.51
CA ILE A 229 -6.08 -11.78 5.70
C ILE A 229 -6.42 -12.80 6.80
N GLY A 230 -6.66 -14.04 6.41
CA GLY A 230 -6.82 -15.16 7.33
C GLY A 230 -5.47 -15.75 7.69
N GLY A 231 -5.40 -16.58 8.73
CA GLY A 231 -4.13 -17.18 9.14
C GLY A 231 -4.30 -18.54 9.79
N ARG A 232 -3.49 -19.49 9.35
CA ARG A 232 -3.34 -20.81 9.98
C ARG A 232 -1.97 -20.87 10.65
N LYS A 233 -1.95 -21.10 11.97
CA LYS A 233 -0.71 -21.30 12.73
C LYS A 233 -0.18 -22.72 12.58
N HIS A 234 1.14 -22.88 12.74
CA HIS A 234 1.81 -24.17 12.90
C HIS A 234 1.94 -24.51 14.41
N GLY A 235 1.68 -25.77 14.81
CA GLY A 235 1.78 -26.26 16.21
C GLY A 235 0.44 -26.63 16.89
N LEU A 236 0.46 -26.95 18.20
CA LEU A 236 -0.70 -27.44 18.99
C LEU A 236 -1.91 -26.47 18.97
N LEU A 237 -1.64 -25.16 18.90
CA LEU A 237 -2.67 -24.11 18.75
C LEU A 237 -3.36 -24.12 17.37
N GLY A 238 -2.64 -24.52 16.31
CA GLY A 238 -3.22 -24.70 14.97
C GLY A 238 -4.17 -25.89 14.90
N VAL A 239 -3.93 -26.93 15.72
CA VAL A 239 -4.84 -28.07 15.89
C VAL A 239 -6.15 -27.64 16.56
N MET A 240 -6.09 -26.76 17.58
CA MET A 240 -7.30 -26.23 18.25
C MET A 240 -8.09 -25.26 17.35
N GLN A 241 -7.42 -24.42 16.55
CA GLN A 241 -8.11 -23.59 15.55
C GLN A 241 -8.88 -24.42 14.50
N LYS A 242 -8.34 -25.58 14.12
CA LYS A 242 -8.98 -26.53 13.19
C LYS A 242 -10.26 -27.16 13.77
N VAL A 243 -10.40 -27.24 15.09
CA VAL A 243 -11.56 -27.85 15.77
C VAL A 243 -12.68 -26.83 16.04
N PHE A 244 -12.36 -25.54 16.19
CA PHE A 244 -13.33 -24.52 16.62
C PHE A 244 -13.79 -23.51 15.54
N PHE A 245 -13.41 -23.66 14.26
CA PHE A 245 -13.98 -22.91 13.12
C PHE A 245 -14.03 -21.36 13.21
N PHE A 246 -13.14 -20.74 13.99
CA PHE A 246 -12.97 -19.28 13.99
C PHE A 246 -11.63 -18.94 13.35
N LEU A 247 -11.65 -18.35 12.15
CA LEU A 247 -10.53 -17.59 11.62
C LEU A 247 -10.92 -16.11 11.65
N PRO A 248 -10.74 -15.40 12.79
CA PRO A 248 -10.70 -13.94 12.75
C PRO A 248 -9.56 -13.50 11.82
N ASP A 249 -9.61 -12.26 11.32
CA ASP A 249 -8.49 -11.65 10.61
C ASP A 249 -7.20 -11.89 11.41
N ALA A 250 -6.23 -12.55 10.78
CA ALA A 250 -5.05 -13.06 11.48
C ALA A 250 -4.00 -11.98 11.72
N ILE A 251 -4.08 -10.88 10.96
CA ILE A 251 -3.33 -9.65 11.16
C ILE A 251 -4.37 -8.53 11.26
N GLY A 252 -4.50 -7.92 12.43
CA GLY A 252 -5.27 -6.69 12.62
C GLY A 252 -4.45 -5.43 12.36
N GLY A 253 -3.11 -5.53 12.37
CA GLY A 253 -2.24 -4.41 12.03
C GLY A 253 -0.74 -4.74 12.12
N MET A 254 0.07 -3.87 11.54
CA MET A 254 1.53 -3.91 11.55
C MET A 254 2.03 -2.48 11.64
N VAL A 255 2.68 -2.11 12.75
CA VAL A 255 3.10 -0.73 13.02
C VAL A 255 4.58 -0.73 13.38
N VAL A 256 5.33 0.13 12.72
CA VAL A 256 6.73 0.40 13.03
C VAL A 256 6.81 1.58 13.99
N ARG A 257 7.46 1.37 15.13
CA ARG A 257 7.69 2.40 16.16
C ARG A 257 9.07 2.21 16.76
N ASP A 258 9.82 3.31 16.89
CA ASP A 258 11.16 3.30 17.48
C ASP A 258 12.13 2.32 16.76
N GLY A 259 11.98 2.14 15.44
CA GLY A 259 12.79 1.22 14.63
C GLY A 259 12.36 -0.25 14.68
N ASP A 260 11.36 -0.60 15.49
CA ASP A 260 10.85 -1.97 15.65
C ASP A 260 9.49 -2.16 14.99
N LEU A 261 9.23 -3.36 14.47
CA LEU A 261 7.91 -3.72 13.95
C LEU A 261 7.08 -4.43 15.03
N TYR A 262 5.88 -3.91 15.27
CA TYR A 262 4.85 -4.50 16.11
C TYR A 262 3.72 -5.04 15.24
N VAL A 263 3.53 -6.36 15.25
CA VAL A 263 2.47 -7.04 14.52
C VAL A 263 1.33 -7.35 15.49
N ASN A 264 0.18 -6.72 15.29
CA ASN A 264 -1.06 -7.06 15.97
C ASN A 264 -1.72 -8.21 15.22
N ALA A 265 -1.64 -9.40 15.80
CA ALA A 265 -2.11 -10.63 15.24
C ALA A 265 -2.70 -11.49 16.37
N ILE A 266 -3.20 -12.68 16.04
CA ILE A 266 -3.69 -13.67 17.04
C ILE A 266 -2.66 -13.89 18.18
N MET A 267 -1.37 -13.69 17.92
CA MET A 267 -0.40 -13.36 18.97
C MET A 267 0.40 -12.15 18.53
N ASN A 268 0.51 -11.16 19.41
CA ASN A 268 1.34 -9.99 19.15
C ASN A 268 2.81 -10.41 19.06
N GLN A 269 3.50 -9.91 18.03
CA GLN A 269 4.92 -10.16 17.81
C GLN A 269 5.64 -8.82 17.65
N ARG A 270 6.85 -8.75 18.20
CA ARG A 270 7.79 -7.65 18.01
C ARG A 270 8.99 -8.16 17.24
N VAL A 271 9.41 -7.43 16.22
CA VAL A 271 10.66 -7.66 15.48
C VAL A 271 11.59 -6.51 15.81
N GLU A 272 12.58 -6.78 16.64
CA GLU A 272 13.55 -5.77 17.09
C GLU A 272 14.52 -5.39 15.96
N GLY A 273 14.84 -4.10 15.86
CA GLY A 273 15.73 -3.56 14.83
C GLY A 273 15.20 -3.77 13.42
N PHE A 274 13.88 -3.67 13.24
CA PHE A 274 13.23 -3.89 11.95
C PHE A 274 13.75 -2.94 10.88
N GLU A 275 13.88 -1.66 11.18
CA GLU A 275 14.30 -0.65 10.20
C GLU A 275 15.82 -0.59 10.01
N SER A 276 16.59 -1.11 10.96
CA SER A 276 18.05 -1.17 10.86
C SER A 276 18.56 -2.46 10.21
N ALA A 277 17.68 -3.43 9.97
CA ALA A 277 18.05 -4.70 9.36
C ALA A 277 17.78 -4.68 7.85
N LEU A 278 18.86 -4.63 7.06
CA LEU A 278 18.84 -4.66 5.58
C LEU A 278 17.90 -5.70 4.97
N ARG A 279 17.74 -6.87 5.62
CA ARG A 279 16.84 -7.94 5.16
C ARG A 279 15.36 -7.57 5.13
N TYR A 280 14.96 -6.47 5.77
CA TYR A 280 13.57 -5.97 5.79
C TYR A 280 13.39 -4.69 4.94
N ALA A 281 14.49 -4.11 4.48
CA ALA A 281 14.51 -3.02 3.51
C ALA A 281 14.16 -3.53 2.10
N VAL A 282 13.67 -2.64 1.24
CA VAL A 282 13.63 -2.92 -0.21
C VAL A 282 15.06 -3.05 -0.71
N HIS A 283 15.33 -4.09 -1.48
CA HIS A 283 16.62 -4.26 -2.12
C HIS A 283 16.50 -5.10 -3.40
N TYR A 284 17.48 -4.93 -4.29
CA TYR A 284 17.66 -5.85 -5.41
C TYR A 284 18.10 -7.21 -4.89
N ARG A 285 17.53 -8.30 -5.42
CA ARG A 285 18.07 -9.64 -5.15
C ARG A 285 19.38 -9.78 -5.91
N ASP A 286 20.48 -9.87 -5.18
CA ASP A 286 21.79 -10.21 -5.73
C ASP A 286 21.81 -11.66 -6.25
N GLY A 287 21.25 -11.91 -7.44
CA GLY A 287 21.40 -13.18 -8.17
C GLY A 287 21.06 -14.47 -7.42
N MET A 288 20.41 -14.40 -6.25
CA MET A 288 20.05 -15.57 -5.46
C MET A 288 18.67 -16.06 -5.90
N LEU A 289 18.67 -17.29 -6.42
CA LEU A 289 17.53 -18.20 -6.41
C LEU A 289 16.89 -18.20 -5.02
N ILE A 290 15.80 -17.45 -4.84
CA ILE A 290 14.76 -17.84 -3.90
C ILE A 290 13.80 -18.70 -4.71
N ALA A 291 14.14 -19.99 -4.82
CA ALA A 291 13.17 -20.99 -5.26
C ALA A 291 11.97 -20.94 -4.31
N PRO A 292 10.73 -20.83 -4.80
CA PRO A 292 9.56 -20.98 -3.96
C PRO A 292 9.21 -22.47 -3.80
N ASP A 293 10.19 -23.35 -3.54
CA ASP A 293 9.93 -24.80 -3.49
C ASP A 293 10.80 -25.49 -2.44
N GLY A 294 10.28 -25.58 -1.22
CA GLY A 294 10.48 -26.82 -0.47
C GLY A 294 9.49 -27.84 -1.03
N PRO A 295 9.90 -29.08 -1.36
CA PRO A 295 8.99 -30.08 -1.91
C PRO A 295 7.85 -30.36 -0.93
N PRO A 296 6.68 -30.85 -1.40
CA PRO A 296 5.65 -31.34 -0.51
C PRO A 296 6.25 -32.45 0.35
N ALA A 297 6.16 -32.31 1.68
CA ALA A 297 6.44 -33.44 2.57
C ALA A 297 5.43 -34.56 2.30
N PRO A 298 5.84 -35.84 2.40
CA PRO A 298 5.00 -37.00 2.09
C PRO A 298 3.73 -37.09 2.94
#